data_AF-G0WI13-F1
#
_entry.id   AF-G0WI13-F1
#
_cell.length_a   1.000
_cell.length_b   1.000
_cell.length_c   1.000
_cell.angle_alpha   90.00
_cell.angle_beta   90.00
_cell.angle_gamma   90.00
#
_symmetry.space_group_name_H-M   'P 1'
#
loop_
_entity.id
_entity.type
_entity.pdbx_description
1 polymer ?
#
loop_
_entity_poly.entity_id
_entity_poly.type
_entity_poly.pdbx_seq_one_letter_code
_entity_poly.pdbx_strand_id
1 'polypeptide(L)'
;MLMLGLYTRPVTRRITIISSRTLLFPRSFSTRTVLQKNKAVSIAFQCRSRRSQSTIVNPNDNKKAGPSSFVGKDSKSPTFTKEELENAQIERLKGLGPLISRLPTNVIPYAELMRLEKPVGTWLLYIPCTWSILIAAMQTTATLSHTLWMLSLFGIGALVMRGAGCTINDLFDRNLDDKVIRSVQRPIASGRVTPAQGSLFLAGQTLVGMGILAQLPAQCWWLGLASLPIVFTYPLFKRFTYYPQIALSSCFTWGALLGFPAMGNMDWYTMIPLYMGSFLWCMVYDTIYAHQDKKFDVKAGIKSTALAWGKNTKKISYALVTSQFSLLTLAALNSGVMLGPGFIGGLSIFAYRVFTMVKNVDLDSPADCWKAFTGNINSGLYFSYALFLIIY
;
A
#
# COMPACT_ATOMS: atom_id res chain seq x y z
N MET A 1 -34.19 42.28 38.59
CA MET A 1 -33.44 43.49 38.97
C MET A 1 -32.24 43.55 38.02
N LEU A 2 -32.34 44.18 36.84
CA LEU A 2 -32.17 45.63 36.60
C LEU A 2 -30.82 46.14 37.16
N MET A 3 -29.94 46.85 36.43
CA MET A 3 -30.01 47.41 35.06
C MET A 3 -28.61 47.89 34.58
N LEU A 4 -28.44 48.12 33.26
CA LEU A 4 -27.56 49.11 32.54
C LEU A 4 -26.04 49.22 32.90
N GLY A 5 -25.10 49.40 31.95
CA GLY A 5 -25.15 49.36 30.48
C GLY A 5 -24.04 50.19 29.81
N LEU A 6 -24.22 50.48 28.50
CA LEU A 6 -23.45 51.42 27.65
C LEU A 6 -21.97 51.00 27.31
N TYR A 7 -21.43 51.26 26.10
CA TYR A 7 -22.04 51.71 24.83
C TYR A 7 -21.47 50.96 23.60
N THR A 8 -21.11 51.66 22.51
CA THR A 8 -20.76 51.12 21.19
C THR A 8 -19.64 51.91 20.49
N ARG A 9 -18.94 51.28 19.54
CA ARG A 9 -18.68 51.86 18.19
C ARG A 9 -18.22 50.78 17.18
N PRO A 10 -18.68 50.83 15.91
CA PRO A 10 -18.31 49.85 14.89
C PRO A 10 -17.20 50.34 13.94
N VAL A 11 -16.52 49.42 13.25
CA VAL A 11 -15.70 49.72 12.07
C VAL A 11 -16.18 48.90 10.87
N THR A 12 -16.87 49.56 9.96
CA THR A 12 -17.14 49.05 8.61
C THR A 12 -15.98 49.38 7.69
N ARG A 13 -15.47 48.39 6.95
CA ARG A 13 -14.72 48.64 5.70
C ARG A 13 -15.30 47.81 4.56
N ARG A 14 -15.82 48.51 3.56
CA ARG A 14 -16.15 47.96 2.25
C ARG A 14 -14.86 47.49 1.58
N ILE A 15 -14.90 46.37 0.86
CA ILE A 15 -13.95 46.11 -0.23
C ILE A 15 -14.73 45.97 -1.53
N THR A 16 -14.20 46.64 -2.54
CA THR A 16 -14.84 47.02 -3.79
C THR A 16 -15.04 45.83 -4.74
N ILE A 17 -16.22 45.76 -5.36
CA ILE A 17 -16.45 44.93 -6.55
C ILE A 17 -15.66 45.55 -7.71
N ILE A 18 -14.67 44.85 -8.24
CA ILE A 18 -14.06 45.18 -9.54
C ILE A 18 -14.39 44.06 -10.53
N SER A 19 -15.17 44.43 -11.53
CA SER A 19 -15.53 43.60 -12.68
C SER A 19 -14.55 43.85 -13.84
N SER A 20 -14.51 42.90 -14.78
CA SER A 20 -13.99 43.04 -16.16
C SER A 20 -12.47 43.11 -16.35
N ARG A 21 -11.88 42.03 -16.88
CA ARG A 21 -11.76 41.88 -18.35
C ARG A 21 -11.25 40.49 -18.78
N THR A 22 -12.02 39.92 -19.69
CA THR A 22 -11.67 39.01 -20.78
C THR A 22 -10.19 38.92 -21.16
N LEU A 23 -9.65 37.70 -21.18
CA LEU A 23 -8.59 37.31 -22.12
C LEU A 23 -8.97 35.98 -22.79
N LEU A 24 -8.88 35.97 -24.11
CA LEU A 24 -9.31 34.87 -24.98
C LEU A 24 -8.17 33.86 -25.22
N PHE A 25 -8.60 32.62 -25.46
CA PHE A 25 -7.95 31.51 -26.17
C PHE A 25 -6.72 31.82 -27.06
N PRO A 26 -5.82 30.82 -27.22
CA PRO A 26 -6.05 29.90 -28.35
C PRO A 26 -6.12 28.41 -27.96
N ARG A 27 -6.92 27.67 -28.75
CA ARG A 27 -6.91 26.20 -28.82
C ARG A 27 -5.75 25.73 -29.71
N SER A 28 -5.46 24.43 -29.57
CA SER A 28 -4.69 23.57 -30.48
C SER A 28 -3.16 23.71 -30.44
N PHE A 29 -2.53 22.59 -30.08
CA PHE A 29 -1.28 22.17 -30.72
C PHE A 29 -1.45 20.71 -31.16
N SER A 30 -1.48 20.50 -32.47
CA SER A 30 -1.53 19.17 -33.09
C SER A 30 -0.12 18.78 -33.52
N THR A 31 0.47 17.84 -32.79
CA THR A 31 1.74 17.16 -33.13
C THR A 31 1.72 15.84 -32.35
N ARG A 32 1.48 14.66 -32.91
CA ARG A 32 1.94 14.10 -34.21
C ARG A 32 3.47 14.13 -34.38
N THR A 33 4.24 14.24 -33.29
CA THR A 33 5.72 14.24 -33.33
C THR A 33 6.40 13.61 -32.11
N VAL A 34 5.86 12.50 -31.57
CA VAL A 34 6.55 11.67 -30.54
C VAL A 34 6.80 10.23 -31.01
N LEU A 35 6.28 9.86 -32.19
CA LEU A 35 6.28 8.49 -32.71
C LEU A 35 7.57 8.07 -33.46
N GLN A 36 8.68 8.79 -33.30
CA GLN A 36 9.90 8.56 -34.10
C GLN A 36 11.25 8.65 -33.36
N LYS A 37 11.27 8.74 -32.03
CA LYS A 37 12.51 8.68 -31.22
C LYS A 37 12.43 7.66 -30.08
N ASN A 38 12.25 6.38 -30.43
CA ASN A 38 12.50 5.23 -29.54
C ASN A 38 12.92 3.95 -30.30
N LYS A 39 13.71 4.10 -31.37
CA LYS A 39 14.46 3.01 -32.01
C LYS A 39 15.96 3.12 -31.68
N ALA A 40 16.32 3.07 -30.39
CA ALA A 40 17.73 3.12 -29.96
C ALA A 40 17.97 2.62 -28.52
N VAL A 41 17.34 1.50 -28.11
CA VAL A 41 17.80 0.73 -26.93
C VAL A 41 17.81 -0.76 -27.29
N SER A 42 18.70 -1.11 -28.21
CA SER A 42 19.19 -2.48 -28.36
C SER A 42 20.60 -2.51 -27.80
N ILE A 43 20.76 -2.94 -26.56
CA ILE A 43 22.07 -3.19 -25.95
C ILE A 43 22.06 -4.63 -25.46
N ALA A 44 23.04 -5.39 -25.94
CA ALA A 44 23.12 -6.83 -25.76
C ALA A 44 23.39 -7.21 -24.30
N PHE A 45 22.78 -8.32 -23.86
CA PHE A 45 23.38 -9.17 -22.85
C PHE A 45 23.67 -10.54 -23.45
N GLN A 46 24.96 -10.79 -23.67
CA GLN A 46 25.44 -11.95 -24.40
C GLN A 46 25.40 -13.19 -23.49
N CYS A 47 24.68 -14.23 -23.96
CA CYS A 47 24.53 -15.49 -23.24
C CYS A 47 25.91 -16.16 -23.03
N ARG A 48 26.41 -16.16 -21.79
CA ARG A 48 27.70 -16.77 -21.44
C ARG A 48 27.56 -18.28 -21.26
N SER A 49 27.32 -18.97 -22.38
CA SER A 49 27.42 -20.44 -22.46
C SER A 49 28.82 -20.89 -22.03
N ARG A 50 28.92 -21.84 -21.10
CA ARG A 50 30.19 -22.47 -20.73
C ARG A 50 30.64 -23.38 -21.89
N ARG A 51 31.81 -23.08 -22.48
CA ARG A 51 32.47 -23.95 -23.46
C ARG A 51 33.89 -24.26 -22.98
N SER A 52 34.16 -25.54 -22.74
CA SER A 52 35.45 -26.13 -22.35
C SER A 52 35.25 -27.65 -22.39
N GLN A 53 35.99 -28.46 -23.14
CA GLN A 53 37.04 -28.23 -24.15
C GLN A 53 36.82 -29.27 -25.28
N SER A 54 37.40 -29.03 -26.46
CA SER A 54 37.36 -29.97 -27.59
C SER A 54 38.78 -30.34 -28.02
N THR A 55 39.12 -31.63 -27.96
CA THR A 55 40.43 -32.15 -28.40
C THR A 55 40.27 -33.17 -29.53
N ILE A 56 40.54 -32.70 -30.74
CA ILE A 56 41.18 -33.39 -31.89
C ILE A 56 40.86 -34.89 -32.13
N VAL A 57 39.98 -35.12 -33.11
CA VAL A 57 40.09 -36.03 -34.30
C VAL A 57 40.75 -37.41 -34.17
N ASN A 58 40.01 -38.46 -34.53
CA ASN A 58 40.46 -39.46 -35.52
C ASN A 58 39.27 -40.13 -36.24
N PRO A 59 39.22 -40.25 -37.59
CA PRO A 59 38.09 -40.84 -38.30
C PRO A 59 38.42 -42.23 -38.86
N ASN A 60 38.03 -43.30 -38.15
CA ASN A 60 37.70 -44.63 -38.70
C ASN A 60 37.36 -45.59 -37.55
N ASP A 61 36.09 -46.00 -37.44
CA ASP A 61 35.78 -47.41 -37.16
C ASP A 61 34.30 -47.73 -37.43
N ASN A 62 34.07 -48.70 -38.32
CA ASN A 62 32.76 -49.24 -38.63
C ASN A 62 32.50 -50.44 -37.70
N LYS A 63 31.55 -50.35 -36.75
CA LYS A 63 30.94 -51.54 -36.12
C LYS A 63 29.55 -51.26 -35.52
N LYS A 64 28.66 -52.23 -35.69
CA LYS A 64 27.26 -52.24 -35.22
C LYS A 64 27.19 -52.65 -33.74
N ALA A 65 26.33 -52.02 -32.93
CA ALA A 65 25.52 -52.69 -31.88
C ALA A 65 24.61 -51.72 -31.09
N GLY A 66 23.36 -52.13 -30.85
CA GLY A 66 22.60 -51.82 -29.61
C GLY A 66 21.86 -50.48 -29.49
N PRO A 67 20.52 -50.47 -29.29
CA PRO A 67 19.78 -49.27 -28.90
C PRO A 67 19.88 -49.05 -27.37
N SER A 68 20.76 -48.16 -26.92
CA SER A 68 20.81 -47.73 -25.51
C SER A 68 19.97 -46.46 -25.30
N SER A 69 18.92 -46.60 -24.51
CA SER A 69 17.96 -45.54 -24.18
C SER A 69 18.53 -44.52 -23.19
N PHE A 70 19.30 -43.55 -23.68
CA PHE A 70 19.60 -42.35 -22.91
C PHE A 70 18.43 -41.35 -22.97
N VAL A 71 17.60 -41.39 -21.93
CA VAL A 71 16.56 -40.38 -21.66
C VAL A 71 17.25 -39.03 -21.46
N GLY A 72 17.18 -38.18 -22.48
CA GLY A 72 17.67 -36.81 -22.41
C GLY A 72 16.89 -36.02 -21.37
N LYS A 73 17.59 -35.18 -20.58
CA LYS A 73 17.00 -34.27 -19.60
C LYS A 73 15.78 -33.54 -20.18
N ASP A 74 14.68 -33.53 -19.43
CA ASP A 74 13.48 -32.77 -19.76
C ASP A 74 13.79 -31.32 -20.12
N SER A 75 13.81 -31.02 -21.41
CA SER A 75 13.68 -29.66 -21.91
C SER A 75 12.23 -29.23 -21.68
N LYS A 76 11.90 -28.85 -20.44
CA LYS A 76 10.59 -28.30 -20.10
C LYS A 76 10.25 -27.21 -21.11
N SER A 77 9.09 -27.36 -21.76
CA SER A 77 8.57 -26.34 -22.64
C SER A 77 8.53 -25.00 -21.89
N PRO A 78 8.87 -23.87 -22.54
CA PRO A 78 8.80 -22.58 -21.90
C PRO A 78 7.37 -22.34 -21.41
N THR A 79 7.22 -22.02 -20.13
CA THR A 79 5.91 -21.91 -19.46
C THR A 79 5.02 -20.81 -20.05
N PHE A 80 5.63 -19.86 -20.76
CA PHE A 80 4.99 -18.77 -21.50
C PHE A 80 5.62 -18.62 -22.88
N THR A 81 4.83 -18.15 -23.84
CA THR A 81 5.32 -17.72 -25.15
C THR A 81 6.18 -16.45 -25.04
N LYS A 82 6.99 -16.16 -26.05
CA LYS A 82 7.80 -14.93 -26.09
C LYS A 82 6.92 -13.67 -26.10
N GLU A 83 5.82 -13.71 -26.85
CA GLU A 83 4.88 -12.59 -26.97
C GLU A 83 4.20 -12.26 -25.64
N GLU A 84 3.80 -13.27 -24.86
CA GLU A 84 3.28 -13.06 -23.50
C GLU A 84 4.32 -12.40 -22.58
N LEU A 85 5.59 -12.84 -22.64
CA LEU A 85 6.67 -12.29 -21.83
C LEU A 85 7.01 -10.83 -22.22
N GLU A 86 7.03 -10.51 -23.51
CA GLU A 86 7.21 -9.15 -24.04
C GLU A 86 6.04 -8.24 -23.64
N ASN A 87 4.80 -8.71 -23.77
CA ASN A 87 3.62 -7.98 -23.34
C ASN A 87 3.64 -7.70 -21.82
N ALA A 88 3.97 -8.71 -21.00
CA ALA A 88 4.14 -8.54 -19.56
C ALA A 88 5.23 -7.51 -19.21
N GLN A 89 6.34 -7.49 -19.98
CA GLN A 89 7.41 -6.49 -19.80
C GLN A 89 6.95 -5.08 -20.18
N ILE A 90 6.21 -4.93 -21.28
CA ILE A 90 5.64 -3.66 -21.74
C ILE A 90 4.63 -3.12 -20.70
N GLU A 91 3.74 -3.96 -20.19
CA GLU A 91 2.82 -3.60 -19.10
C GLU A 91 3.57 -3.21 -17.82
N ARG A 92 4.64 -3.93 -17.47
CA ARG A 92 5.46 -3.60 -16.31
C ARG A 92 6.12 -2.24 -16.43
N LEU A 93 6.72 -1.93 -17.58
CA LEU A 93 7.35 -0.63 -17.85
C LEU A 93 6.34 0.53 -17.84
N LYS A 94 5.15 0.35 -18.44
CA LYS A 94 4.03 1.31 -18.33
C LYS A 94 3.62 1.53 -16.87
N GLY A 95 3.68 0.49 -16.05
CA GLY A 95 3.31 0.49 -14.64
C GLY A 95 4.30 1.19 -13.68
N LEU A 96 5.49 1.61 -14.13
CA LEU A 96 6.47 2.31 -13.27
C LEU A 96 6.07 3.75 -12.91
N GLY A 97 5.24 4.40 -13.73
CA GLY A 97 4.87 5.80 -13.56
C GLY A 97 6.03 6.79 -13.79
N PRO A 98 5.78 8.11 -13.70
CA PRO A 98 6.71 9.15 -14.15
C PRO A 98 7.90 9.40 -13.20
N LEU A 99 7.83 8.93 -11.95
CA LEU A 99 8.89 9.13 -10.96
C LEU A 99 9.90 7.97 -11.00
N ILE A 100 9.43 6.72 -10.93
CA ILE A 100 10.31 5.54 -10.86
C ILE A 100 11.03 5.32 -12.20
N SER A 101 10.38 5.61 -13.33
CA SER A 101 10.99 5.53 -14.67
C SER A 101 12.16 6.50 -14.90
N ARG A 102 12.36 7.49 -14.02
CA ARG A 102 13.51 8.42 -14.06
C ARG A 102 14.68 7.99 -13.18
N LEU A 103 14.53 6.95 -12.37
CA LEU A 103 15.61 6.45 -11.52
C LEU A 103 16.67 5.72 -12.36
N PRO A 104 17.92 5.60 -11.89
CA PRO A 104 18.93 4.79 -12.56
C PRO A 104 18.46 3.34 -12.71
N THR A 105 18.78 2.71 -13.85
CA THR A 105 18.31 1.35 -14.22
C THR A 105 18.61 0.30 -13.15
N ASN A 106 19.69 0.47 -12.39
CA ASN A 106 20.10 -0.43 -11.31
C ASN A 106 19.29 -0.25 -10.01
N VAL A 107 18.61 0.89 -9.84
CA VAL A 107 17.80 1.24 -8.65
C VAL A 107 16.32 0.89 -8.86
N ILE A 108 15.83 0.98 -10.11
CA ILE A 108 14.44 0.65 -10.48
C ILE A 108 13.98 -0.71 -9.88
N PRO A 109 14.74 -1.83 -9.97
CA PRO A 109 14.33 -3.11 -9.40
C PRO A 109 14.12 -3.09 -7.88
N TYR A 110 14.87 -2.27 -7.14
CA TYR A 110 14.71 -2.13 -5.68
C TYR A 110 13.54 -1.22 -5.30
N ALA A 111 13.31 -0.16 -6.09
CA ALA A 111 12.11 0.67 -5.97
C ALA A 111 10.83 -0.15 -6.24
N GLU A 112 10.88 -1.06 -7.21
CA GLU A 112 9.83 -2.03 -7.51
C GLU A 112 9.62 -3.06 -6.38
N LEU A 113 10.68 -3.57 -5.74
CA LEU A 113 10.55 -4.45 -4.56
C LEU A 113 9.82 -3.73 -3.42
N MET A 114 10.09 -2.44 -3.23
CA MET A 114 9.37 -1.60 -2.26
C MET A 114 7.96 -1.20 -2.69
N ARG A 115 7.54 -1.52 -3.92
CA ARG A 115 6.27 -1.08 -4.54
C ARG A 115 6.12 0.44 -4.59
N LEU A 116 7.21 1.18 -4.79
CA LEU A 116 7.18 2.65 -4.89
C LEU A 116 6.37 3.15 -6.10
N GLU A 117 6.18 2.32 -7.12
CA GLU A 117 5.31 2.60 -8.26
C GLU A 117 3.81 2.50 -7.92
N LYS A 118 3.45 1.82 -6.82
CA LYS A 118 2.08 1.64 -6.32
C LYS A 118 2.02 1.83 -4.79
N PRO A 119 2.26 3.05 -4.26
CA PRO A 119 2.43 3.32 -2.82
C PRO A 119 1.12 3.24 -1.99
N VAL A 120 0.07 2.61 -2.53
CA VAL A 120 -1.26 2.48 -1.91
C VAL A 120 -1.16 1.82 -0.54
N GLY A 121 -0.39 0.73 -0.44
CA GLY A 121 -0.17 0.04 0.82
C GLY A 121 0.58 0.89 1.85
N THR A 122 1.53 1.72 1.42
CA THR A 122 2.24 2.64 2.31
C THR A 122 1.31 3.68 2.91
N TRP A 123 0.46 4.30 2.08
CA TRP A 123 -0.52 5.28 2.55
C TRP A 123 -1.55 4.66 3.51
N LEU A 124 -2.10 3.50 3.17
CA LEU A 124 -3.10 2.83 4.00
C LEU A 124 -2.53 2.31 5.33
N LEU A 125 -1.22 2.01 5.41
CA LEU A 125 -0.49 1.70 6.64
C LEU A 125 -0.21 2.98 7.48
N TYR A 126 0.12 4.08 6.80
CA TYR A 126 0.48 5.35 7.46
C TYR A 126 -0.74 6.09 8.02
N ILE A 127 -1.88 6.11 7.32
CA ILE A 127 -3.06 6.91 7.72
C ILE A 127 -3.52 6.63 9.17
N PRO A 128 -3.69 5.37 9.65
CA PRO A 128 -4.03 5.12 11.05
C PRO A 128 -3.00 5.65 12.06
N CYS A 129 -1.72 5.72 11.67
CA CYS A 129 -0.67 6.35 12.47
C CYS A 129 -0.88 7.87 12.59
N THR A 130 -1.30 8.52 11.51
CA THR A 130 -1.57 9.97 11.55
C THR A 130 -2.72 10.31 12.51
N TRP A 131 -3.76 9.47 12.56
CA TRP A 131 -4.90 9.71 13.45
C TRP A 131 -4.51 9.59 14.92
N SER A 132 -3.75 8.55 15.28
CA SER A 132 -3.30 8.34 16.66
C SER A 132 -2.30 9.40 17.10
N ILE A 133 -1.32 9.75 16.26
CA ILE A 133 -0.36 10.82 16.52
C ILE A 133 -1.07 12.16 16.74
N LEU A 134 -2.03 12.53 15.87
CA LEU A 134 -2.74 13.81 15.99
C LEU A 134 -3.64 13.86 17.24
N ILE A 135 -4.43 12.82 17.49
CA ILE A 135 -5.28 12.79 18.69
C ILE A 135 -4.43 12.85 19.98
N ALA A 136 -3.32 12.10 20.02
CA ALA A 136 -2.40 12.14 21.16
C ALA A 136 -1.63 13.47 21.29
N ALA A 137 -1.30 14.14 20.17
CA ALA A 137 -0.70 15.47 20.15
C ALA A 137 -1.59 16.51 20.84
N MET A 138 -2.91 16.44 20.61
CA MET A 138 -3.87 17.29 21.31
C MET A 138 -3.86 17.03 22.82
N GLN A 139 -3.94 15.76 23.23
CA GLN A 139 -3.98 15.36 24.64
C GLN A 139 -2.70 15.73 25.42
N THR A 140 -1.55 15.71 24.75
CA THR A 140 -0.23 16.05 25.34
C THR A 140 0.17 17.50 25.12
N THR A 141 -0.68 18.31 24.48
CA THR A 141 -0.38 19.69 24.08
C THR A 141 0.94 19.84 23.29
N ALA A 142 1.25 18.84 22.47
CA ALA A 142 2.52 18.74 21.76
C ALA A 142 2.72 19.90 20.77
N THR A 143 3.95 20.40 20.67
CA THR A 143 4.29 21.44 19.69
C THR A 143 4.14 20.90 18.26
N LEU A 144 3.80 21.79 17.33
CA LEU A 144 3.73 21.46 15.90
C LEU A 144 5.01 20.79 15.39
N SER A 145 6.19 21.24 15.86
CA SER A 145 7.48 20.66 15.47
C SER A 145 7.62 19.19 15.90
N HIS A 146 7.20 18.84 17.12
CA HIS A 146 7.26 17.47 17.62
C HIS A 146 6.27 16.56 16.88
N THR A 147 5.06 17.05 16.62
CA THR A 147 4.05 16.30 15.86
C THR A 147 4.45 16.08 14.40
N LEU A 148 5.01 17.09 13.71
CA LEU A 148 5.56 16.94 12.36
C LEU A 148 6.74 15.96 12.32
N TRP A 149 7.57 15.94 13.36
CA TRP A 149 8.66 14.96 13.50
C TRP A 149 8.13 13.53 13.64
N MET A 150 7.15 13.29 14.52
CA MET A 150 6.54 11.97 14.70
C MET A 150 5.77 11.50 13.46
N LEU A 151 5.02 12.39 12.81
CA LEU A 151 4.40 12.11 11.51
C LEU A 151 5.46 11.71 10.47
N SER A 152 6.61 12.40 10.42
CA SER A 152 7.70 12.08 9.49
C SER A 152 8.33 10.72 9.79
N LEU A 153 8.64 10.41 11.07
CA LEU A 153 9.16 9.11 11.48
C LEU A 153 8.23 7.96 11.12
N PHE A 154 6.92 8.10 11.39
CA PHE A 154 5.93 7.08 11.03
C PHE A 154 5.68 7.00 9.51
N GLY A 155 5.80 8.09 8.77
CA GLY A 155 5.69 8.10 7.31
C GLY A 155 6.84 7.35 6.63
N ILE A 156 8.08 7.62 7.06
CA ILE A 156 9.27 6.87 6.60
C ILE A 156 9.19 5.41 7.08
N GLY A 157 8.76 5.18 8.33
CA GLY A 157 8.56 3.85 8.90
C GLY A 157 7.56 3.02 8.09
N ALA A 158 6.40 3.58 7.75
CA ALA A 158 5.40 2.93 6.91
C ALA A 158 5.94 2.62 5.50
N LEU A 159 6.71 3.54 4.89
CA LEU A 159 7.33 3.33 3.58
C LEU A 159 8.33 2.16 3.60
N VAL A 160 9.22 2.16 4.59
CA VAL A 160 10.29 1.17 4.73
C VAL A 160 9.73 -0.20 5.14
N MET A 161 8.84 -0.25 6.13
CA MET A 161 8.26 -1.51 6.61
C MET A 161 7.27 -2.12 5.61
N ARG A 162 6.53 -1.31 4.85
CA ARG A 162 5.76 -1.82 3.71
C ARG A 162 6.68 -2.40 2.64
N GLY A 163 7.80 -1.73 2.36
CA GLY A 163 8.82 -2.21 1.43
C GLY A 163 9.47 -3.52 1.87
N ALA A 164 9.78 -3.66 3.16
CA ALA A 164 10.27 -4.91 3.77
C ALA A 164 9.24 -6.03 3.61
N GLY A 165 7.97 -5.76 3.94
CA GLY A 165 6.86 -6.68 3.74
C GLY A 165 6.68 -7.13 2.28
N CYS A 166 6.89 -6.25 1.30
CA CYS A 166 6.86 -6.64 -0.11
C CYS A 166 8.12 -7.43 -0.52
N THR A 167 9.29 -7.08 0.00
CA THR A 167 10.56 -7.75 -0.31
C THR A 167 10.61 -9.19 0.24
N ILE A 168 10.13 -9.43 1.46
CA ILE A 168 10.06 -10.79 2.03
C ILE A 168 9.03 -11.67 1.31
N ASN A 169 7.89 -11.10 0.88
CA ASN A 169 6.90 -11.83 0.06
C ASN A 169 7.50 -12.23 -1.30
N ASP A 170 8.12 -11.30 -2.04
CA ASP A 170 8.77 -11.61 -3.32
C ASP A 170 9.95 -12.60 -3.17
N LEU A 171 10.63 -12.65 -2.01
CA LEU A 171 11.66 -13.66 -1.69
C LEU A 171 11.09 -15.07 -1.50
N PHE A 172 9.95 -15.21 -0.82
CA PHE A 172 9.28 -16.50 -0.62
C PHE A 172 8.51 -16.99 -1.85
N ASP A 173 7.82 -16.09 -2.56
CA ASP A 173 6.98 -16.42 -3.71
C ASP A 173 7.78 -16.60 -5.02
N ARG A 174 9.11 -16.37 -5.02
CA ARG A 174 9.96 -16.39 -6.24
C ARG A 174 9.80 -17.64 -7.13
N ASN A 175 9.56 -18.81 -6.53
CA ASN A 175 9.38 -20.11 -7.22
C ASN A 175 7.91 -20.37 -7.63
N LEU A 176 7.02 -19.41 -7.45
CA LEU A 176 5.61 -19.43 -7.85
C LEU A 176 5.32 -18.29 -8.82
N ASP A 177 5.90 -17.11 -8.58
CA ASP A 177 5.83 -15.95 -9.46
C ASP A 177 6.49 -16.18 -10.82
N ASP A 178 7.48 -17.08 -10.91
CA ASP A 178 8.07 -17.54 -12.17
C ASP A 178 7.08 -18.30 -13.08
N LYS A 179 5.96 -18.79 -12.53
CA LYS A 179 4.91 -19.56 -13.22
C LYS A 179 3.60 -18.80 -13.38
N VAL A 180 3.58 -17.49 -13.11
CA VAL A 180 2.37 -16.66 -13.24
C VAL A 180 2.69 -15.41 -14.06
N ILE A 181 2.03 -15.25 -15.22
CA ILE A 181 2.33 -14.18 -16.17
C ILE A 181 2.24 -12.76 -15.55
N ARG A 182 1.35 -12.56 -14.57
CA ARG A 182 1.19 -11.27 -13.86
C ARG A 182 2.35 -10.90 -12.95
N SER A 183 3.22 -11.86 -12.62
CA SER A 183 4.31 -11.68 -11.66
C SER A 183 5.68 -12.22 -12.11
N VAL A 184 5.78 -12.85 -13.28
CA VAL A 184 7.07 -13.25 -13.89
C VAL A 184 8.05 -12.08 -14.03
N GLN A 185 7.54 -10.86 -14.19
CA GLN A 185 8.33 -9.62 -14.28
C GLN A 185 8.71 -8.99 -12.92
N ARG A 186 8.35 -9.60 -11.77
CA ARG A 186 8.79 -9.12 -10.45
C ARG A 186 10.32 -9.16 -10.34
N PRO A 187 10.98 -8.26 -9.60
CA PRO A 187 12.45 -8.12 -9.62
C PRO A 187 13.22 -9.41 -9.31
N ILE A 188 12.76 -10.21 -8.33
CA ILE A 188 13.42 -11.47 -7.95
C ILE A 188 13.05 -12.61 -8.90
N ALA A 189 11.77 -12.73 -9.31
CA ALA A 189 11.30 -13.76 -10.23
C ALA A 189 11.94 -13.64 -11.63
N SER A 190 12.08 -12.40 -12.13
CA SER A 190 12.76 -12.08 -13.41
C SER A 190 14.30 -12.14 -13.33
N GLY A 191 14.87 -12.44 -12.16
CA GLY A 191 16.32 -12.48 -11.95
C GLY A 191 17.05 -11.12 -11.99
N ARG A 192 16.32 -10.00 -12.10
CA ARG A 192 16.87 -8.63 -12.07
C ARG A 192 17.46 -8.25 -10.72
N VAL A 193 17.01 -8.90 -9.64
CA VAL A 193 17.60 -8.88 -8.30
C VAL A 193 17.82 -10.32 -7.86
N THR A 194 19.05 -10.68 -7.53
CA THR A 194 19.35 -12.02 -6.99
C THR A 194 18.74 -12.18 -5.59
N PRO A 195 18.40 -13.41 -5.15
CA PRO A 195 17.88 -13.62 -3.79
C PRO A 195 18.82 -13.09 -2.69
N ALA A 196 20.14 -13.17 -2.88
CA ALA A 196 21.11 -12.62 -1.93
C ALA A 196 21.04 -11.08 -1.84
N GLN A 197 20.92 -10.39 -2.98
CA GLN A 197 20.68 -8.94 -3.00
C GLN A 197 19.33 -8.57 -2.39
N GLY A 198 18.28 -9.37 -2.61
CA GLY A 198 16.97 -9.21 -1.98
C GLY A 198 17.04 -9.32 -0.45
N SER A 199 17.75 -10.32 0.08
CA SER A 199 17.97 -10.49 1.51
C SER A 199 18.83 -9.36 2.12
N LEU A 200 19.86 -8.89 1.43
CA LEU A 200 20.68 -7.76 1.87
C LEU A 200 19.86 -6.46 1.88
N PHE A 201 18.99 -6.26 0.88
CA PHE A 201 18.08 -5.11 0.83
C PHE A 201 17.03 -5.17 1.94
N LEU A 202 16.48 -6.35 2.23
CA LEU A 202 15.59 -6.58 3.36
C LEU A 202 16.28 -6.25 4.70
N ALA A 203 17.54 -6.65 4.87
CA ALA A 203 18.33 -6.28 6.05
C ALA A 203 18.56 -4.76 6.14
N GLY A 204 18.81 -4.08 5.02
CA GLY A 204 18.88 -2.62 4.99
C GLY A 204 17.57 -1.94 5.40
N GLN A 205 16.43 -2.46 4.93
CA GLN A 205 15.10 -1.96 5.31
C GLN A 205 14.82 -2.18 6.80
N THR A 206 15.12 -3.36 7.36
CA THR A 206 14.89 -3.63 8.78
C THR A 206 15.84 -2.85 9.68
N LEU A 207 17.08 -2.56 9.25
CA LEU A 207 18.00 -1.66 9.94
C LEU A 207 17.47 -0.21 9.98
N VAL A 208 16.92 0.31 8.88
CA VAL A 208 16.28 1.63 8.88
C VAL A 208 15.04 1.64 9.76
N GLY A 209 14.21 0.59 9.71
CA GLY A 209 13.06 0.43 10.61
C GLY A 209 13.45 0.37 12.08
N MET A 210 14.56 -0.31 12.42
CA MET A 210 15.13 -0.36 13.76
C MET A 210 15.67 1.01 14.20
N GLY A 211 16.32 1.76 13.29
CA GLY A 211 16.78 3.12 13.56
C GLY A 211 15.63 4.10 13.83
N ILE A 212 14.47 3.90 13.21
CA ILE A 212 13.24 4.64 13.53
C ILE A 212 12.69 4.20 14.90
N LEU A 213 12.58 2.88 15.15
CA LEU A 213 12.08 2.35 16.41
C LEU A 213 12.91 2.81 17.61
N ALA A 214 14.24 2.87 17.47
CA ALA A 214 15.16 3.33 18.51
C ALA A 214 14.98 4.81 18.91
N GLN A 215 14.30 5.62 18.08
CA GLN A 215 13.93 7.01 18.39
C GLN A 215 12.57 7.13 19.10
N LEU A 216 11.81 6.03 19.20
CA LEU A 216 10.51 5.98 19.87
C LEU A 216 10.64 5.50 21.32
N PRO A 217 9.74 5.90 22.23
CA PRO A 217 9.72 5.41 23.61
C PRO A 217 9.57 3.88 23.70
N ALA A 218 10.06 3.28 24.79
CA ALA A 218 10.07 1.82 24.99
C ALA A 218 8.66 1.17 24.93
N GLN A 219 7.61 1.92 25.25
CA GLN A 219 6.21 1.50 25.09
C GLN A 219 5.88 1.14 23.62
N CYS A 220 6.44 1.88 22.65
CA CYS A 220 6.32 1.55 21.23
C CYS A 220 7.06 0.25 20.88
N TRP A 221 8.15 -0.08 21.58
CA TRP A 221 8.90 -1.32 21.34
C TRP A 221 8.09 -2.52 21.81
N TRP A 222 7.50 -2.46 23.01
CA TRP A 222 6.64 -3.52 23.53
C TRP A 222 5.37 -3.73 22.70
N LEU A 223 4.72 -2.64 22.26
CA LEU A 223 3.59 -2.74 21.33
C LEU A 223 4.01 -3.26 19.95
N GLY A 224 5.18 -2.87 19.44
CA GLY A 224 5.74 -3.41 18.20
C GLY A 224 5.99 -4.91 18.31
N LEU A 225 6.61 -5.36 19.40
CA LEU A 225 6.86 -6.77 19.71
C LEU A 225 5.55 -7.57 19.80
N ALA A 226 4.52 -7.01 20.43
CA ALA A 226 3.19 -7.62 20.55
C ALA A 226 2.49 -7.82 19.18
N SER A 227 2.87 -7.07 18.14
CA SER A 227 2.34 -7.29 16.78
C SER A 227 2.95 -8.51 16.07
N LEU A 228 4.19 -8.90 16.43
CA LEU A 228 4.96 -9.89 15.69
C LEU A 228 4.28 -11.26 15.54
N PRO A 229 3.59 -11.84 16.56
CA PRO A 229 2.87 -13.10 16.39
C PRO A 229 1.81 -13.04 15.27
N ILE A 230 1.14 -11.90 15.09
CA ILE A 230 0.14 -11.69 14.04
C ILE A 230 0.85 -11.50 12.68
N VAL A 231 1.92 -10.71 12.64
CA VAL A 231 2.72 -10.46 11.43
C VAL A 231 3.35 -11.75 10.88
N PHE A 232 3.92 -12.59 11.74
CA PHE A 232 4.50 -13.87 11.31
C PHE A 232 3.46 -14.89 10.86
N THR A 233 2.26 -14.89 11.45
CA THR A 233 1.23 -15.88 11.12
C THR A 233 0.33 -15.47 9.95
N TYR A 234 0.17 -14.18 9.62
CA TYR A 234 -0.76 -13.73 8.55
C TYR A 234 -0.65 -14.51 7.22
N PRO A 235 0.54 -14.87 6.69
CA PRO A 235 0.65 -15.56 5.39
C PRO A 235 -0.02 -16.94 5.41
N LEU A 236 -0.08 -17.57 6.59
CA LEU A 236 -0.68 -18.89 6.79
C LEU A 236 -2.22 -18.83 6.76
N PHE A 237 -2.84 -17.72 7.19
CA PHE A 237 -4.29 -17.62 7.34
C PHE A 237 -5.04 -17.89 6.02
N LYS A 238 -4.48 -17.49 4.87
CA LYS A 238 -5.05 -17.74 3.53
C LYS A 238 -5.24 -19.23 3.19
N ARG A 239 -4.49 -20.12 3.85
CA ARG A 239 -4.56 -21.58 3.64
C ARG A 239 -5.64 -22.22 4.53
N PHE A 240 -5.84 -21.69 5.74
CA PHE A 240 -6.67 -22.32 6.76
C PHE A 240 -8.08 -21.70 6.85
N THR A 241 -8.21 -20.37 6.81
CA THR A 241 -9.47 -19.65 7.07
C THR A 241 -9.94 -18.82 5.88
N TYR A 242 -11.26 -18.59 5.81
CA TYR A 242 -11.87 -17.60 4.91
C TYR A 242 -11.73 -16.15 5.38
N TYR A 243 -11.05 -15.91 6.51
CA TYR A 243 -10.90 -14.57 7.10
C TYR A 243 -9.42 -14.10 7.20
N PRO A 244 -8.56 -14.26 6.17
CA PRO A 244 -7.19 -13.72 6.24
C PRO A 244 -7.17 -12.19 6.34
N GLN A 245 -8.23 -11.51 5.89
CA GLN A 245 -8.47 -10.08 6.10
C GLN A 245 -8.41 -9.67 7.58
N ILE A 246 -8.79 -10.54 8.53
CA ILE A 246 -8.71 -10.22 9.96
C ILE A 246 -7.25 -10.07 10.38
N ALA A 247 -6.41 -11.07 10.09
CA ALA A 247 -4.99 -11.03 10.42
C ALA A 247 -4.25 -9.89 9.70
N LEU A 248 -4.60 -9.62 8.43
CA LEU A 248 -4.07 -8.48 7.71
C LEU A 248 -4.48 -7.16 8.38
N SER A 249 -5.76 -6.96 8.66
CA SER A 249 -6.28 -5.71 9.22
C SER A 249 -5.67 -5.40 10.58
N SER A 250 -5.52 -6.41 11.45
CA SER A 250 -4.82 -6.23 12.73
C SER A 250 -3.41 -5.68 12.54
N CYS A 251 -2.61 -6.31 11.66
CA CYS A 251 -1.25 -5.83 11.36
C CYS A 251 -1.24 -4.44 10.72
N PHE A 252 -2.13 -4.18 9.76
CA PHE A 252 -2.11 -2.95 8.96
C PHE A 252 -2.55 -1.70 9.71
N THR A 253 -3.34 -1.87 10.78
CA THR A 253 -3.88 -0.75 11.56
C THR A 253 -3.22 -0.57 12.91
N TRP A 254 -2.17 -1.36 13.22
CA TRP A 254 -1.42 -1.30 14.48
C TRP A 254 -0.82 0.09 14.79
N GLY A 255 -0.60 0.90 13.75
CA GLY A 255 -0.23 2.32 13.88
C GLY A 255 -1.21 3.18 14.70
N ALA A 256 -2.50 2.81 14.71
CA ALA A 256 -3.51 3.45 15.55
C ALA A 256 -3.24 3.25 17.06
N LEU A 257 -2.51 2.20 17.45
CA LEU A 257 -2.03 2.01 18.83
C LEU A 257 -0.69 2.71 19.04
N LEU A 258 0.28 2.52 18.12
CA LEU A 258 1.66 2.99 18.31
C LEU A 258 1.83 4.52 18.39
N GLY A 259 0.95 5.30 17.75
CA GLY A 259 1.06 6.77 17.73
C GLY A 259 0.84 7.45 19.10
N PHE A 260 0.06 6.85 20.01
CA PHE A 260 -0.15 7.40 21.35
C PHE A 260 1.14 7.40 22.19
N PRO A 261 1.80 6.25 22.44
CA PRO A 261 3.03 6.22 23.21
C PRO A 261 4.19 6.92 22.50
N ALA A 262 4.17 7.05 21.18
CA ALA A 262 5.14 7.87 20.45
C ALA A 262 5.05 9.36 20.82
N MET A 263 3.84 9.84 21.13
CA MET A 263 3.58 11.19 21.64
C MET A 263 3.66 11.28 23.18
N GLY A 264 4.04 10.20 23.87
CA GLY A 264 4.19 10.19 25.33
C GLY A 264 2.91 9.92 26.14
N ASN A 265 1.79 9.54 25.50
CA ASN A 265 0.54 9.19 26.19
C ASN A 265 0.17 7.72 26.00
N MET A 266 -0.58 7.11 26.93
CA MET A 266 -1.10 5.75 26.80
C MET A 266 -2.57 5.66 27.22
N ASP A 267 -3.40 6.46 26.55
CA ASP A 267 -4.85 6.48 26.74
C ASP A 267 -5.52 5.28 26.04
N TRP A 268 -5.61 4.16 26.76
CA TRP A 268 -6.29 2.96 26.29
C TRP A 268 -7.77 3.16 25.91
N TYR A 269 -8.46 4.11 26.55
CA TYR A 269 -9.87 4.40 26.28
C TYR A 269 -10.06 5.03 24.89
N THR A 270 -9.08 5.81 24.41
CA THR A 270 -9.08 6.32 23.02
C THR A 270 -8.40 5.36 22.04
N MET A 271 -7.27 4.75 22.44
CA MET A 271 -6.48 3.85 21.58
C MET A 271 -7.30 2.66 21.08
N ILE A 272 -8.06 1.98 21.94
CA ILE A 272 -8.77 0.75 21.57
C ILE A 272 -9.90 1.03 20.56
N PRO A 273 -10.82 2.00 20.76
CA PRO A 273 -11.83 2.34 19.76
C PRO A 273 -11.22 2.87 18.46
N LEU A 274 -10.14 3.67 18.51
CA LEU A 274 -9.46 4.15 17.29
C LEU A 274 -8.87 2.98 16.48
N TYR A 275 -8.18 2.05 17.15
CA TYR A 275 -7.63 0.86 16.53
C TYR A 275 -8.73 -0.04 15.96
N MET A 276 -9.79 -0.32 16.72
CA MET A 276 -10.90 -1.15 16.25
C MET A 276 -11.67 -0.50 15.10
N GLY A 277 -11.88 0.82 15.12
CA GLY A 277 -12.46 1.56 14.00
C GLY A 277 -11.59 1.51 12.74
N SER A 278 -10.27 1.67 12.90
CA SER A 278 -9.29 1.52 11.82
C SER A 278 -9.27 0.09 11.26
N PHE A 279 -9.29 -0.92 12.13
CA PHE A 279 -9.35 -2.34 11.79
C PHE A 279 -10.60 -2.65 10.95
N LEU A 280 -11.77 -2.16 11.35
CA LEU A 280 -13.02 -2.32 10.60
C LEU A 280 -12.97 -1.63 9.24
N TRP A 281 -12.34 -0.47 9.14
CA TRP A 281 -12.10 0.20 7.86
C TRP A 281 -11.23 -0.65 6.92
N CYS A 282 -10.16 -1.24 7.44
CA CYS A 282 -9.29 -2.15 6.70
C CYS A 282 -10.01 -3.42 6.25
N MET A 283 -10.82 -4.03 7.14
CA MET A 283 -11.67 -5.17 6.78
C MET A 283 -12.59 -4.86 5.58
N VAL A 284 -13.15 -3.65 5.52
CA VAL A 284 -14.02 -3.21 4.42
C VAL A 284 -13.22 -3.01 3.13
N TYR A 285 -12.15 -2.20 3.14
CA TYR A 285 -11.43 -1.90 1.90
C TYR A 285 -10.66 -3.11 1.36
N ASP A 286 -10.11 -3.98 2.21
CA ASP A 286 -9.36 -5.15 1.75
C ASP A 286 -10.30 -6.28 1.30
N THR A 287 -11.50 -6.40 1.87
CA THR A 287 -12.50 -7.32 1.31
C THR A 287 -12.97 -6.86 -0.07
N ILE A 288 -13.17 -5.54 -0.28
CA ILE A 288 -13.46 -4.99 -1.62
C ILE A 288 -12.29 -5.24 -2.58
N TYR A 289 -11.04 -5.08 -2.12
CA TYR A 289 -9.85 -5.40 -2.90
C TYR A 289 -9.81 -6.88 -3.31
N ALA A 290 -10.11 -7.80 -2.39
CA ALA A 290 -10.11 -9.24 -2.63
C ALA A 290 -11.16 -9.71 -3.66
N HIS A 291 -12.23 -8.96 -3.92
CA HIS A 291 -13.18 -9.29 -4.98
C HIS A 291 -12.57 -9.25 -6.40
N GLN A 292 -11.44 -8.54 -6.60
CA GLN A 292 -10.72 -8.52 -7.88
C GLN A 292 -10.22 -9.91 -8.31
N ASP A 293 -9.67 -10.66 -7.35
CA ASP A 293 -9.04 -11.97 -7.59
C ASP A 293 -10.02 -13.15 -7.37
N LYS A 294 -11.27 -12.90 -6.96
CA LYS A 294 -12.34 -13.88 -6.67
C LYS A 294 -12.45 -15.05 -7.68
N LYS A 295 -12.38 -14.78 -8.98
CA LYS A 295 -12.46 -15.81 -10.05
C LYS A 295 -11.21 -16.70 -10.11
N PHE A 296 -10.06 -16.18 -9.69
CA PHE A 296 -8.79 -16.91 -9.58
C PHE A 296 -8.71 -17.65 -8.24
N ASP A 297 -9.10 -17.01 -7.12
CA ASP A 297 -9.13 -17.61 -5.79
C ASP A 297 -9.93 -18.94 -5.77
N VAL A 298 -11.12 -18.96 -6.38
CA VAL A 298 -11.95 -20.18 -6.51
C VAL A 298 -11.20 -21.29 -7.24
N LYS A 299 -10.50 -20.98 -8.34
CA LYS A 299 -9.73 -21.97 -9.12
C LYS A 299 -8.48 -22.45 -8.39
N ALA A 300 -7.86 -21.59 -7.58
CA ALA A 300 -6.65 -21.88 -6.82
C ALA A 300 -6.93 -22.49 -5.43
N GLY A 301 -8.19 -22.62 -5.02
CA GLY A 301 -8.57 -23.08 -3.67
C GLY A 301 -8.21 -22.08 -2.56
N ILE A 302 -7.94 -20.82 -2.90
CA ILE A 302 -7.57 -19.76 -1.94
C ILE A 302 -8.84 -19.27 -1.25
N LYS A 303 -8.78 -19.12 0.08
CA LYS A 303 -9.91 -18.67 0.90
C LYS A 303 -9.77 -17.18 1.22
N SER A 304 -10.86 -16.42 1.07
CA SER A 304 -10.91 -14.97 1.32
C SER A 304 -12.30 -14.51 1.77
N THR A 305 -12.41 -13.35 2.42
CA THR A 305 -13.71 -12.79 2.86
C THR A 305 -14.62 -12.47 1.69
N ALA A 306 -14.05 -12.12 0.53
CA ALA A 306 -14.80 -11.93 -0.71
C ALA A 306 -15.60 -13.19 -1.10
N LEU A 307 -15.04 -14.38 -0.87
CA LEU A 307 -15.73 -15.66 -1.07
C LEU A 307 -16.71 -15.97 0.07
N ALA A 308 -16.32 -15.78 1.33
CA ALA A 308 -17.20 -16.08 2.47
C ALA A 308 -18.44 -15.19 2.54
N TRP A 309 -18.31 -13.90 2.26
CA TRP A 309 -19.43 -12.96 2.27
C TRP A 309 -20.21 -12.99 0.95
N GLY A 310 -19.53 -13.21 -0.18
CA GLY A 310 -20.14 -13.32 -1.50
C GLY A 310 -21.12 -12.17 -1.78
N LYS A 311 -22.38 -12.51 -2.07
CA LYS A 311 -23.47 -11.54 -2.31
C LYS A 311 -23.78 -10.64 -1.10
N ASN A 312 -23.51 -11.11 0.13
CA ASN A 312 -23.74 -10.34 1.36
C ASN A 312 -22.65 -9.30 1.65
N THR A 313 -21.58 -9.23 0.86
CA THR A 313 -20.43 -8.31 1.08
C THR A 313 -20.88 -6.87 1.36
N LYS A 314 -21.79 -6.30 0.56
CA LYS A 314 -22.26 -4.92 0.78
C LYS A 314 -23.02 -4.76 2.10
N LYS A 315 -23.92 -5.71 2.43
CA LYS A 315 -24.68 -5.70 3.69
C LYS A 315 -23.77 -5.76 4.91
N ILE A 316 -22.78 -6.66 4.89
CA ILE A 316 -21.79 -6.79 5.97
C ILE A 316 -20.92 -5.54 6.03
N SER A 317 -20.43 -5.05 4.88
CA SER A 317 -19.63 -3.81 4.81
C SER A 317 -20.37 -2.62 5.42
N TYR A 318 -21.67 -2.43 5.15
CA TYR A 318 -22.44 -1.37 5.81
C TYR A 318 -22.45 -1.50 7.34
N ALA A 319 -22.62 -2.71 7.88
CA ALA A 319 -22.57 -2.94 9.32
C ALA A 319 -21.17 -2.63 9.90
N LEU A 320 -20.10 -3.05 9.22
CA LEU A 320 -18.72 -2.75 9.65
C LEU A 320 -18.39 -1.25 9.56
N VAL A 321 -18.87 -0.55 8.52
CA VAL A 321 -18.70 0.90 8.35
C VAL A 321 -19.47 1.68 9.43
N THR A 322 -20.71 1.30 9.74
CA THR A 322 -21.46 1.92 10.84
C THR A 322 -20.73 1.71 12.18
N SER A 323 -20.29 0.49 12.49
CA SER A 323 -19.52 0.20 13.70
C SER A 323 -18.17 0.94 13.73
N GLN A 324 -17.48 1.07 12.59
CA GLN A 324 -16.27 1.90 12.45
C GLN A 324 -16.56 3.33 12.90
N PHE A 325 -17.59 3.99 12.36
CA PHE A 325 -17.86 5.39 12.68
C PHE A 325 -18.37 5.58 14.12
N SER A 326 -19.10 4.62 14.69
CA SER A 326 -19.40 4.60 16.13
C SER A 326 -18.13 4.53 16.99
N LEU A 327 -17.17 3.69 16.64
CA LEU A 327 -15.90 3.54 17.37
C LEU A 327 -14.97 4.76 17.21
N LEU A 328 -14.92 5.37 16.02
CA LEU A 328 -14.20 6.62 15.81
C LEU A 328 -14.84 7.79 16.58
N THR A 329 -16.18 7.80 16.71
CA THR A 329 -16.89 8.79 17.55
C THR A 329 -16.59 8.55 19.04
N LEU A 330 -16.55 7.30 19.48
CA LEU A 330 -16.17 6.95 20.86
C LEU A 330 -14.72 7.35 21.19
N ALA A 331 -13.77 7.16 20.26
CA ALA A 331 -12.41 7.69 20.41
C ALA A 331 -12.40 9.22 20.53
N ALA A 332 -13.21 9.93 19.74
CA ALA A 332 -13.31 11.39 19.79
C ALA A 332 -13.92 11.93 21.09
N LEU A 333 -14.90 11.19 21.65
CA LEU A 333 -15.48 11.47 22.97
C LEU A 333 -14.43 11.29 24.07
N ASN A 334 -13.77 10.14 24.10
CA ASN A 334 -12.79 9.79 25.14
C ASN A 334 -11.56 10.71 25.12
N SER A 335 -11.15 11.17 23.94
CA SER A 335 -10.03 12.12 23.78
C SER A 335 -10.39 13.59 23.96
N GLY A 336 -11.68 13.94 24.04
CA GLY A 336 -12.16 15.33 24.09
C GLY A 336 -12.14 16.09 22.76
N VAL A 337 -11.66 15.48 21.67
CA VAL A 337 -11.55 16.09 20.33
C VAL A 337 -12.92 16.50 19.76
N MET A 338 -14.00 15.84 20.19
CA MET A 338 -15.34 16.01 19.62
C MET A 338 -15.94 17.43 19.76
N LEU A 339 -15.37 18.29 20.62
CA LEU A 339 -15.84 19.67 20.81
C LEU A 339 -15.51 20.62 19.64
N GLY A 340 -14.64 20.22 18.71
CA GLY A 340 -14.27 21.04 17.55
C GLY A 340 -15.15 20.79 16.31
N PRO A 341 -15.73 21.84 15.66
CA PRO A 341 -16.58 21.66 14.47
C PRO A 341 -15.84 21.04 13.28
N GLY A 342 -14.51 21.23 13.20
CA GLY A 342 -13.68 20.58 12.19
C GLY A 342 -13.67 19.05 12.30
N PHE A 343 -13.80 18.49 13.51
CA PHE A 343 -13.74 17.03 13.71
C PHE A 343 -14.99 16.38 13.11
N ILE A 344 -16.15 16.93 13.46
CA ILE A 344 -17.44 16.50 12.94
C ILE A 344 -17.47 16.63 11.42
N GLY A 345 -16.97 17.74 10.86
CA GLY A 345 -16.84 17.92 9.41
C GLY A 345 -15.93 16.87 8.74
N GLY A 346 -14.73 16.65 9.27
CA GLY A 346 -13.78 15.67 8.75
C GLY A 346 -14.31 14.23 8.81
N LEU A 347 -14.87 13.84 9.96
CA LEU A 347 -15.48 12.53 10.15
C LEU A 347 -16.71 12.33 9.25
N SER A 348 -17.53 13.37 9.05
CA SER A 348 -18.70 13.32 8.15
C SER A 348 -18.29 13.20 6.68
N ILE A 349 -17.25 13.91 6.24
CA ILE A 349 -16.67 13.75 4.90
C ILE A 349 -16.12 12.33 4.72
N PHE A 350 -15.42 11.80 5.71
CA PHE A 350 -14.89 10.45 5.68
C PHE A 350 -16.02 9.41 5.60
N ALA A 351 -17.04 9.53 6.44
CA ALA A 351 -18.23 8.68 6.43
C ALA A 351 -18.95 8.72 5.09
N TYR A 352 -19.29 9.92 4.59
CA TYR A 352 -19.93 10.10 3.29
C TYR A 352 -19.17 9.39 2.17
N ARG A 353 -17.84 9.52 2.14
CA ARG A 353 -16.99 8.87 1.13
C ARG A 353 -16.98 7.35 1.24
N VAL A 354 -16.85 6.78 2.45
CA VAL A 354 -16.82 5.33 2.67
C VAL A 354 -18.18 4.69 2.41
N PHE A 355 -19.27 5.28 2.91
CA PHE A 355 -20.63 4.81 2.61
C PHE A 355 -20.95 4.88 1.12
N THR A 356 -20.59 5.98 0.44
CA THR A 356 -20.80 6.14 -1.01
C THR A 356 -19.95 5.15 -1.83
N MET A 357 -18.72 4.84 -1.38
CA MET A 357 -17.88 3.80 -1.98
C MET A 357 -18.55 2.42 -1.88
N VAL A 358 -18.99 2.00 -0.68
CA VAL A 358 -19.65 0.68 -0.48
C VAL A 358 -20.95 0.58 -1.27
N LYS A 359 -21.70 1.69 -1.39
CA LYS A 359 -22.90 1.78 -2.22
C LYS A 359 -22.59 1.54 -3.70
N ASN A 360 -21.65 2.32 -4.24
CA ASN A 360 -21.46 2.46 -5.68
C ASN A 360 -20.49 1.44 -6.31
N VAL A 361 -19.62 0.79 -5.53
CA VAL A 361 -18.67 -0.19 -6.06
C VAL A 361 -19.39 -1.39 -6.71
N ASP A 362 -19.02 -1.74 -7.93
CA ASP A 362 -19.36 -3.06 -8.48
C ASP A 362 -18.31 -4.07 -8.02
N LEU A 363 -18.77 -5.14 -7.37
CA LEU A 363 -17.92 -6.19 -6.79
C LEU A 363 -17.51 -7.25 -7.81
N ASP A 364 -18.16 -7.33 -8.97
CA ASP A 364 -17.76 -8.24 -10.05
C ASP A 364 -16.90 -7.54 -11.12
N SER A 365 -16.66 -6.22 -10.96
CA SER A 365 -15.74 -5.37 -11.74
C SER A 365 -14.40 -5.16 -11.01
N PRO A 366 -13.28 -5.75 -11.49
CA PRO A 366 -11.98 -5.56 -10.85
C PRO A 366 -11.49 -4.10 -10.89
N ALA A 367 -11.85 -3.36 -11.94
CA ALA A 367 -11.48 -1.95 -12.10
C ALA A 367 -12.16 -1.05 -11.06
N ASP A 368 -13.45 -1.28 -10.79
CA ASP A 368 -14.17 -0.52 -9.75
C ASP A 368 -13.74 -0.91 -8.35
N CYS A 369 -13.45 -2.19 -8.11
CA CYS A 369 -12.82 -2.64 -6.85
C CYS A 369 -11.45 -1.98 -6.62
N TRP A 370 -10.62 -1.82 -7.66
CA TRP A 370 -9.33 -1.12 -7.56
C TRP A 370 -9.50 0.38 -7.30
N LYS A 371 -10.47 1.02 -7.98
CA LYS A 371 -10.83 2.43 -7.79
C LYS A 371 -11.38 2.69 -6.38
N ALA A 372 -12.20 1.79 -5.85
CA ALA A 372 -12.70 1.84 -4.48
C ALA A 372 -11.57 1.69 -3.47
N PHE A 373 -10.73 0.65 -3.60
CA PHE A 373 -9.57 0.40 -2.74
C PHE A 373 -8.62 1.62 -2.70
N THR A 374 -8.16 2.10 -3.85
CA THR A 374 -7.26 3.27 -3.94
C THR A 374 -7.92 4.57 -3.45
N GLY A 375 -9.24 4.72 -3.64
CA GLY A 375 -10.00 5.87 -3.16
C GLY A 375 -10.01 6.05 -1.63
N ASN A 376 -9.68 5.00 -0.87
CA ASN A 376 -9.56 5.07 0.59
C ASN A 376 -8.39 5.94 1.06
N ILE A 377 -7.31 6.06 0.28
CA ILE A 377 -6.19 6.98 0.60
C ILE A 377 -6.74 8.39 0.85
N ASN A 378 -7.46 8.93 -0.12
CA ASN A 378 -8.03 10.28 -0.03
C ASN A 378 -9.06 10.38 1.10
N SER A 379 -9.91 9.36 1.28
CA SER A 379 -10.92 9.33 2.34
C SER A 379 -10.29 9.43 3.74
N GLY A 380 -9.19 8.72 3.98
CA GLY A 380 -8.45 8.79 5.24
C GLY A 380 -7.61 10.07 5.39
N LEU A 381 -6.98 10.54 4.31
CA LEU A 381 -6.22 11.80 4.32
C LEU A 381 -7.08 13.03 4.60
N TYR A 382 -8.33 13.08 4.11
CA TYR A 382 -9.25 14.16 4.47
C TYR A 382 -9.53 14.20 5.98
N PHE A 383 -9.66 13.05 6.63
CA PHE A 383 -9.84 12.97 8.07
C PHE A 383 -8.54 13.34 8.84
N SER A 384 -7.37 12.88 8.36
CA SER A 384 -6.07 13.28 8.90
C SER A 384 -5.83 14.80 8.81
N TYR A 385 -6.20 15.42 7.68
CA TYR A 385 -6.07 16.86 7.47
C TYR A 385 -7.05 17.66 8.34
N ALA A 386 -8.29 17.18 8.48
CA ALA A 386 -9.26 17.77 9.39
C ALA A 386 -8.76 17.71 10.85
N LEU A 387 -8.24 16.58 11.31
CA LEU A 387 -7.61 16.44 12.63
C LEU A 387 -6.48 17.47 12.81
N PHE A 388 -5.57 17.57 11.85
CA PHE A 388 -4.44 18.51 11.91
C PHE A 388 -4.90 19.97 12.09
N LEU A 389 -5.87 20.44 11.29
CA LEU A 389 -6.41 21.81 11.34
C LEU A 389 -7.21 22.18 12.60
N ILE A 390 -7.54 21.21 13.46
CA ILE A 390 -8.24 21.49 14.73
C ILE A 390 -7.24 21.68 15.86
N ILE A 391 -6.06 21.06 15.73
CA ILE A 391 -5.01 21.01 16.74
C ILE A 391 -4.03 22.19 16.55
N TYR A 392 -3.82 22.61 15.29
CA TYR A 392 -2.92 23.69 14.87
C TYR A 392 -3.58 24.62 13.83
#